data_AF-A0A7X7UPV2-F1
#
_entry.id   AF-A0A7X7UPV2-F1
#
_cell.length_a   1.000
_cell.length_b   1.000
_cell.length_c   1.000
_cell.angle_alpha   90.00
_cell.angle_beta   90.00
_cell.angle_gamma   90.00
#
_symmetry.space_group_name_H-M   'P 1'
#
loop_
_entity.id
_entity.type
_entity.pdbx_description
1 polymer ?
#
loop_
_entity_poly.entity_id
_entity_poly.type
_entity_poly.pdbx_seq_one_letter_code
_entity_poly.pdbx_strand_id
1 'polypeptide(L)'
;MRTNRLLLVLLLCLGLFLVACNGEEEEPEERKNYTVEDRTVTETRLVVYEGPNLLQTSSKLSVKVEDEELFVYETRVNHNRLFSFSEPKTTAPVVLFDFEGEVDLEVTVHEGEVHNVLLRPLFYDIQPVLEGNKISFSLCYSGNYVLEYEDGDGNLEVLHIFANPLEEEPIDPENIPENVLYIGPGVYAAGAIPVESGMTVYLAGGAYVYGQIRG
;
A
#
# COMPACT_ATOMS: atom_id res chain seq x y z
N MET A 1 1.51 66.10 -4.39
CA MET A 1 2.15 65.16 -5.34
C MET A 1 2.30 63.82 -4.64
N ARG A 2 1.58 62.81 -5.15
CA ARG A 2 1.59 61.42 -4.69
C ARG A 2 2.94 60.77 -5.04
N THR A 3 3.49 59.98 -4.14
CA THR A 3 4.47 58.95 -4.48
C THR A 3 4.14 57.68 -3.68
N ASN A 4 3.49 56.75 -4.39
CA ASN A 4 3.24 55.38 -3.97
C ASN A 4 4.56 54.68 -3.66
N ARG A 5 4.68 54.08 -2.47
CA ARG A 5 5.64 52.98 -2.26
C ARG A 5 4.90 51.67 -2.48
N LEU A 6 5.23 51.06 -3.63
CA LEU A 6 4.78 49.74 -4.05
C LEU A 6 5.35 48.71 -3.07
N LEU A 7 4.47 48.02 -2.35
CA LEU A 7 4.83 46.92 -1.46
C LEU A 7 5.05 45.68 -2.34
N LEU A 8 6.31 45.26 -2.49
CA LEU A 8 6.69 44.06 -3.21
C LEU A 8 6.41 42.85 -2.31
N VAL A 9 5.37 42.08 -2.62
CA VAL A 9 5.07 40.81 -1.94
C VAL A 9 6.03 39.76 -2.49
N LEU A 10 6.97 39.34 -1.65
CA LEU A 10 7.88 38.23 -1.95
C LEU A 10 7.09 36.92 -1.72
N LEU A 11 6.59 36.30 -2.78
CA LEU A 11 6.09 34.93 -2.73
C LEU A 11 7.29 34.00 -2.50
N LEU A 12 7.43 33.46 -1.29
CA LEU A 12 8.32 32.35 -1.01
C LEU A 12 7.63 31.08 -1.53
N CYS A 13 7.89 30.70 -2.79
CA CYS A 13 7.60 29.35 -3.25
C CYS A 13 8.54 28.39 -2.52
N LEU A 14 8.02 27.74 -1.48
CA LEU A 14 8.69 26.61 -0.82
C LEU A 14 8.53 25.37 -1.70
N GLY A 15 9.20 25.38 -2.86
CA GLY A 15 9.38 24.21 -3.70
C GLY A 15 10.74 23.62 -3.42
N LEU A 16 10.77 22.54 -2.64
CA LEU A 16 11.92 21.63 -2.52
C LEU A 16 11.44 20.31 -1.89
N PHE A 17 10.65 19.55 -2.65
CA PHE A 17 10.60 18.10 -2.53
C PHE A 17 11.62 17.53 -3.50
N LEU A 18 12.85 17.40 -3.02
CA LEU A 18 13.87 16.54 -3.61
C LEU A 18 14.75 16.07 -2.45
N VAL A 19 14.19 15.23 -1.58
CA VAL A 19 15.03 14.26 -0.89
C VAL A 19 15.17 13.10 -1.86
N ALA A 20 16.06 13.25 -2.84
CA ALA A 20 16.48 12.11 -3.62
C ALA A 20 17.06 11.08 -2.64
N CYS A 21 16.61 9.82 -2.73
CA CYS A 21 17.11 8.66 -1.99
C CYS A 21 18.60 8.31 -2.30
N ASN A 22 19.45 9.31 -2.62
CA ASN A 22 20.86 9.18 -3.01
C ASN A 22 21.83 9.49 -1.85
N GLY A 23 21.44 9.20 -0.61
CA GLY A 23 22.36 9.27 0.53
C GLY A 23 23.20 8.01 0.62
N GLU A 24 24.50 8.07 0.29
CA GLU A 24 25.49 7.06 0.70
C GLU A 24 25.65 7.11 2.24
N GLU A 25 24.68 6.60 2.99
CA GLU A 25 24.82 6.32 4.42
C GLU A 25 25.09 4.82 4.60
N GLU A 26 26.11 4.49 5.40
CA GLU A 26 26.44 3.09 5.73
C GLU A 26 25.18 2.38 6.26
N GLU A 27 24.69 1.39 5.51
CA GLU A 27 23.45 0.70 5.85
C GLU A 27 23.57 -0.02 7.21
N PRO A 28 22.67 0.24 8.18
CA PRO A 28 22.65 -0.53 9.40
C PRO A 28 22.39 -2.00 9.08
N GLU A 29 23.08 -2.94 9.76
CA GLU A 29 22.96 -4.39 9.54
C GLU A 29 21.50 -4.89 9.55
N GLU A 30 20.61 -4.19 10.25
CA GLU A 30 19.18 -4.48 10.32
C GLU A 30 18.47 -4.33 8.96
N ARG A 31 18.91 -3.43 8.06
CA ARG A 31 18.32 -3.29 6.71
C ARG A 31 18.49 -4.56 5.87
N LYS A 32 19.68 -5.15 5.86
CA LYS A 32 20.09 -6.22 4.92
C LYS A 32 19.23 -7.48 4.93
N ASN A 33 18.51 -7.75 6.01
CA ASN A 33 17.64 -8.93 6.14
C ASN A 33 16.15 -8.66 5.86
N TYR A 34 15.77 -7.39 5.65
CA TYR A 34 14.38 -6.97 5.44
C TYR A 34 14.17 -6.11 4.18
N THR A 35 15.24 -5.62 3.55
CA THR A 35 15.16 -4.80 2.33
C THR A 35 15.40 -5.63 1.07
N VAL A 36 14.66 -5.30 0.01
CA VAL A 36 15.02 -5.70 -1.35
C VAL A 36 16.23 -4.86 -1.76
N GLU A 37 17.22 -5.42 -2.47
CA GLU A 37 18.40 -4.67 -2.88
C GLU A 37 18.04 -3.41 -3.67
N ASP A 38 18.75 -2.32 -3.41
CA ASP A 38 18.61 -1.04 -4.10
C ASP A 38 18.80 -1.24 -5.61
N ARG A 39 17.69 -1.20 -6.35
CA ARG A 39 17.73 -1.11 -7.80
C ARG A 39 17.85 0.37 -8.16
N THR A 40 18.91 0.73 -8.89
CA THR A 40 18.95 2.05 -9.52
C THR A 40 17.97 2.05 -10.69
N VAL A 41 16.81 2.67 -10.49
CA VAL A 41 15.72 2.68 -11.46
C VAL A 41 15.69 4.05 -12.15
N THR A 42 15.57 4.08 -13.47
CA THR A 42 15.55 5.33 -14.25
C THR A 42 14.15 5.91 -14.44
N GLU A 43 13.10 5.13 -14.19
CA GLU A 43 11.70 5.50 -14.39
C GLU A 43 10.80 4.76 -13.40
N THR A 44 9.88 5.48 -12.75
CA THR A 44 8.87 4.87 -11.87
C THR A 44 7.91 4.01 -12.68
N ARG A 45 7.71 2.76 -12.25
CA ARG A 45 6.72 1.83 -12.80
C ARG A 45 5.72 1.48 -11.71
N LEU A 46 4.44 1.51 -12.04
CA LEU A 46 3.34 1.28 -11.11
C LEU A 46 2.30 0.34 -11.74
N VAL A 47 1.86 -0.65 -10.97
CA VAL A 47 0.74 -1.53 -11.28
C VAL A 47 -0.26 -1.45 -10.13
N VAL A 48 -1.46 -0.98 -10.43
CA VAL A 48 -2.59 -0.95 -9.50
C VAL A 48 -3.63 -1.97 -9.90
N TYR A 49 -4.39 -2.45 -8.93
CA TYR A 49 -5.39 -3.49 -9.12
C TYR A 49 -6.78 -2.94 -8.87
N GLU A 50 -7.69 -3.20 -9.83
CA GLU A 50 -9.08 -2.88 -9.61
C GLU A 50 -9.62 -3.69 -8.43
N GLY A 51 -10.40 -3.02 -7.60
CA GLY A 51 -11.14 -3.66 -6.53
C GLY A 51 -12.09 -4.73 -7.07
N PRO A 52 -12.30 -5.83 -6.33
CA PRO A 52 -13.28 -6.82 -6.72
C PRO A 52 -14.68 -6.18 -6.78
N ASN A 53 -15.34 -6.22 -7.95
CA ASN A 53 -16.65 -5.59 -8.22
C ASN A 53 -17.80 -5.94 -7.25
N LEU A 54 -17.64 -7.03 -6.47
CA LEU A 54 -18.60 -7.46 -5.47
C LEU A 54 -18.37 -6.86 -4.07
N LEU A 55 -17.24 -6.19 -3.87
CA LEU A 55 -16.89 -5.50 -2.64
C LEU A 55 -16.97 -3.99 -2.82
N GLN A 56 -17.21 -3.32 -1.69
CA GLN A 56 -17.09 -1.86 -1.60
C GLN A 56 -15.75 -1.55 -0.93
N THR A 57 -15.07 -0.54 -1.45
CA THR A 57 -13.88 0.01 -0.79
C THR A 57 -14.27 0.56 0.58
N SER A 58 -13.30 0.69 1.49
CA SER A 58 -13.52 1.27 2.81
C SER A 58 -14.21 2.64 2.71
N SER A 59 -15.18 2.88 3.59
CA SER A 59 -15.77 4.20 3.76
C SER A 59 -14.99 5.08 4.74
N LYS A 60 -13.97 4.52 5.43
CA LYS A 60 -13.21 5.23 6.48
C LYS A 60 -12.06 6.04 5.91
N LEU A 61 -11.45 5.56 4.82
CA LEU A 61 -10.28 6.17 4.22
C LEU A 61 -10.22 5.92 2.73
N SER A 62 -9.61 6.86 2.01
CA SER A 62 -9.20 6.70 0.62
C SER A 62 -7.68 6.76 0.53
N VAL A 63 -7.11 5.97 -0.37
CA VAL A 63 -5.66 5.91 -0.61
C VAL A 63 -5.39 6.12 -2.07
N LYS A 64 -4.41 6.97 -2.37
CA LYS A 64 -3.85 7.14 -3.70
C LYS A 64 -2.37 6.82 -3.69
N VAL A 65 -1.92 6.28 -4.81
CA VAL A 65 -0.51 6.18 -5.16
C VAL A 65 -0.35 6.90 -6.51
N GLU A 66 0.54 7.89 -6.56
CA GLU A 66 0.55 8.87 -7.65
C GLU A 66 -0.85 9.50 -7.84
N ASP A 67 -1.40 9.41 -9.04
CA ASP A 67 -2.74 9.87 -9.39
C ASP A 67 -3.81 8.76 -9.34
N GLU A 68 -3.41 7.51 -9.04
CA GLU A 68 -4.29 6.33 -9.09
C GLU A 68 -4.91 6.03 -7.71
N GLU A 69 -6.23 5.81 -7.69
CA GLU A 69 -6.96 5.45 -6.45
C GLU A 69 -6.90 3.95 -6.20
N LEU A 70 -6.51 3.56 -4.98
CA LEU A 70 -6.40 2.18 -4.57
C LEU A 70 -7.70 1.69 -3.93
N PHE A 71 -8.01 0.41 -4.16
CA PHE A 71 -9.08 -0.26 -3.42
C PHE A 71 -8.62 -0.57 -2.00
N VAL A 72 -9.38 -0.09 -1.01
CA VAL A 72 -9.09 -0.30 0.41
C VAL A 72 -9.92 -1.48 0.91
N TYR A 73 -9.24 -2.60 1.16
CA TYR A 73 -9.86 -3.82 1.67
C TYR A 73 -10.07 -3.74 3.19
N GLU A 74 -11.31 -3.89 3.65
CA GLU A 74 -11.62 -4.08 5.07
C GLU A 74 -11.44 -5.55 5.46
N THR A 75 -10.23 -5.90 5.90
CA THR A 75 -9.85 -7.30 6.18
C THR A 75 -10.15 -7.66 7.63
N ARG A 76 -10.85 -8.78 7.86
CA ARG A 76 -11.20 -9.23 9.22
C ARG A 76 -9.95 -9.55 10.05
N VAL A 77 -9.92 -9.04 11.29
CA VAL A 77 -8.82 -9.26 12.23
C VAL A 77 -9.32 -9.75 13.58
N ASN A 78 -8.54 -10.60 14.24
CA ASN A 78 -8.81 -11.05 15.61
C ASN A 78 -7.94 -10.28 16.62
N HIS A 79 -8.20 -8.98 16.82
CA HIS A 79 -7.42 -8.17 17.76
C HIS A 79 -7.48 -8.68 19.21
N ASN A 80 -8.59 -9.35 19.58
CA ASN A 80 -8.75 -9.94 20.90
C ASN A 80 -7.83 -11.16 21.11
N ARG A 81 -7.25 -11.72 20.04
CA ARG A 81 -6.42 -12.93 20.06
C ARG A 81 -7.12 -14.11 20.75
N LEU A 82 -8.46 -14.12 20.69
CA LEU A 82 -9.28 -15.15 21.30
C LEU A 82 -9.55 -16.23 20.26
N PHE A 83 -9.16 -17.46 20.57
CA PHE A 83 -9.61 -18.60 19.77
C PHE A 83 -11.08 -18.88 20.10
N SER A 84 -11.96 -18.73 19.11
CA SER A 84 -13.39 -19.01 19.25
C SER A 84 -13.97 -19.50 17.92
N PHE A 85 -15.17 -20.10 18.00
CA PHE A 85 -15.95 -20.52 16.82
C PHE A 85 -16.78 -19.37 16.21
N SER A 86 -16.65 -18.15 16.74
CA SER A 86 -17.34 -16.97 16.20
C SER A 86 -16.40 -16.17 15.31
N GLU A 87 -16.90 -15.71 14.17
CA GLU A 87 -16.14 -14.85 13.26
C GLU A 87 -15.78 -13.51 13.94
N PRO A 88 -14.55 -13.01 13.76
CA PRO A 88 -14.18 -11.66 14.17
C PRO A 88 -15.04 -10.62 13.45
N LYS A 89 -15.48 -9.61 14.19
CA LYS A 89 -16.33 -8.52 13.66
C LYS A 89 -15.57 -7.26 13.27
N THR A 90 -14.32 -7.16 13.72
CA THR A 90 -13.44 -6.03 13.51
C THR A 90 -12.58 -6.27 12.29
N THR A 91 -12.24 -5.16 11.63
CA THR A 91 -11.48 -5.13 10.40
C THR A 91 -10.29 -4.20 10.54
N ALA A 92 -9.26 -4.44 9.74
CA ALA A 92 -8.17 -3.51 9.50
C ALA A 92 -8.11 -3.22 8.00
N PRO A 93 -7.95 -1.95 7.59
CA PRO A 93 -7.83 -1.59 6.20
C PRO A 93 -6.48 -2.06 5.64
N VAL A 94 -6.52 -2.55 4.40
CA VAL A 94 -5.37 -3.03 3.65
C VAL A 94 -5.42 -2.45 2.25
N VAL A 95 -4.30 -1.97 1.74
CA VAL A 95 -4.11 -1.65 0.32
C VAL A 95 -2.94 -2.45 -0.23
N LEU A 96 -2.97 -2.71 -1.53
CA LEU A 96 -1.89 -3.39 -2.22
C LEU A 96 -1.74 -2.84 -3.64
N PHE A 97 -0.50 -2.73 -4.08
CA PHE A 97 -0.08 -2.30 -5.42
C PHE A 97 1.36 -2.74 -5.63
N ASP A 98 1.80 -2.77 -6.88
CA ASP A 98 3.17 -3.16 -7.19
C ASP A 98 3.90 -1.99 -7.85
N PHE A 99 5.15 -1.79 -7.49
CA PHE A 99 5.93 -0.69 -8.05
C PHE A 99 7.42 -0.98 -8.11
N GLU A 100 8.10 -0.18 -8.92
CA GLU A 100 9.54 -0.06 -8.94
C GLU A 100 9.92 1.42 -9.12
N GLY A 101 10.94 1.89 -8.41
CA GLY A 101 11.34 3.30 -8.37
C GLY A 101 10.81 3.99 -7.13
N GLU A 102 10.34 5.23 -7.28
CA GLU A 102 9.80 6.05 -6.20
C GLU A 102 8.33 6.37 -6.48
N VAL A 103 7.47 6.23 -5.48
CA VAL A 103 6.04 6.58 -5.58
C VAL A 103 5.57 7.44 -4.41
N ASP A 104 4.68 8.38 -4.70
CA ASP A 104 4.01 9.24 -3.72
C ASP A 104 2.69 8.62 -3.27
N LEU A 105 2.48 8.50 -1.96
CA LEU A 105 1.21 8.06 -1.38
C LEU A 105 0.50 9.22 -0.69
N GLU A 106 -0.83 9.19 -0.82
CA GLU A 106 -1.75 10.08 -0.13
C GLU A 106 -2.87 9.25 0.50
N VAL A 107 -2.99 9.33 1.82
CA VAL A 107 -4.07 8.70 2.60
C VAL A 107 -4.97 9.79 3.16
N THR A 108 -6.25 9.77 2.83
CA THR A 108 -7.25 10.69 3.39
C THR A 108 -8.16 9.95 4.34
N VAL A 109 -8.20 10.38 5.59
CA VAL A 109 -9.11 9.84 6.62
C VAL A 109 -10.41 10.63 6.59
N HIS A 110 -11.56 9.97 6.46
CA HIS A 110 -12.85 10.66 6.23
C HIS A 110 -13.56 11.11 7.50
N GLU A 111 -13.24 10.52 8.66
CA GLU A 111 -13.89 10.79 9.92
C GLU A 111 -12.90 11.19 11.00
N GLY A 112 -13.25 12.22 11.77
CA GLY A 112 -12.46 12.67 12.91
C GLY A 112 -11.24 13.51 12.55
N GLU A 113 -10.56 13.97 13.60
CA GLU A 113 -9.21 14.54 13.48
C GLU A 113 -8.18 13.41 13.46
N VAL A 114 -7.01 13.71 12.89
CA VAL A 114 -5.90 12.76 12.80
C VAL A 114 -4.71 13.35 13.57
N HIS A 115 -4.06 12.51 14.36
CA HIS A 115 -2.89 12.89 15.16
C HIS A 115 -1.81 11.80 15.08
N ASN A 116 -0.60 12.12 15.53
CA ASN A 116 0.48 11.16 15.81
C ASN A 116 0.71 10.11 14.71
N VAL A 117 1.00 10.59 13.50
CA VAL A 117 1.22 9.74 12.33
C VAL A 117 2.62 9.14 12.33
N LEU A 118 2.73 7.84 12.05
CA LEU A 118 3.99 7.10 12.00
C LEU A 118 3.94 6.05 10.89
N LEU A 119 4.99 5.96 10.08
CA LEU A 119 5.11 4.89 9.08
C LEU A 119 6.16 3.86 9.53
N ARG A 120 5.79 2.57 9.47
CA ARG A 120 6.68 1.45 9.75
C ARG A 120 7.04 0.70 8.47
N PRO A 121 8.25 0.11 8.40
CA PRO A 121 9.25 0.05 9.46
C PRO A 121 10.08 1.34 9.59
N LEU A 122 10.50 1.64 10.82
CA LEU A 122 11.16 2.92 11.16
C LEU A 122 12.54 3.09 10.52
N PHE A 123 13.20 2.00 10.11
CA PHE A 123 14.55 2.05 9.57
C PHE A 123 14.65 2.68 8.17
N TYR A 124 13.52 2.87 7.49
CA TYR A 124 13.46 3.62 6.23
C TYR A 124 13.48 5.15 6.46
N ASP A 125 13.31 5.61 7.70
CA ASP A 125 13.30 7.03 8.08
C ASP A 125 12.38 7.92 7.22
N ILE A 126 11.27 7.35 6.77
CA ILE A 126 10.22 8.07 6.04
C ILE A 126 9.35 8.79 7.07
N GLN A 127 9.27 10.12 6.96
CA GLN A 127 8.49 10.97 7.84
C GLN A 127 7.20 11.42 7.12
N PRO A 128 6.02 10.89 7.49
CA PRO A 128 4.77 11.31 6.89
C PRO A 128 4.44 12.77 7.24
N VAL A 129 3.87 13.47 6.26
CA VAL A 129 3.36 14.83 6.43
C VAL A 129 1.86 14.76 6.64
N LEU A 130 1.37 15.39 7.70
CA LEU A 130 -0.05 15.49 8.02
C LEU A 130 -0.56 16.92 7.74
N GLU A 131 -1.53 17.04 6.84
CA GLU A 131 -2.24 18.28 6.51
C GLU A 131 -3.76 18.09 6.70
N GLY A 132 -4.26 18.50 7.87
CA GLY A 132 -5.66 18.28 8.24
C GLY A 132 -5.93 16.80 8.47
N ASN A 133 -6.67 16.16 7.56
CA ASN A 133 -7.00 14.73 7.58
C ASN A 133 -6.29 13.94 6.46
N LYS A 134 -5.32 14.57 5.79
CA LYS A 134 -4.54 13.99 4.70
C LYS A 134 -3.12 13.71 5.17
N ILE A 135 -2.68 12.48 4.95
CA ILE A 135 -1.35 11.99 5.27
C ILE A 135 -0.63 11.72 3.95
N SER A 136 0.58 12.27 3.78
CA SER A 136 1.37 12.10 2.55
C SER A 136 2.80 11.67 2.86
N PHE A 137 3.35 10.76 2.06
CA PHE A 137 4.73 10.28 2.14
C PHE A 137 5.14 9.58 0.84
N SER A 138 6.44 9.46 0.60
CA SER A 138 6.98 8.79 -0.59
C SER A 138 7.64 7.47 -0.19
N LEU A 139 7.51 6.45 -1.04
CA LEU A 139 8.16 5.14 -0.88
C LEU A 139 9.20 4.95 -1.98
N CYS A 140 10.46 4.73 -1.57
CA CYS A 140 11.56 4.36 -2.47
C CYS A 140 11.78 2.84 -2.57
N TYR A 141 11.14 2.04 -1.71
CA TYR A 141 11.38 0.61 -1.60
C TYR A 141 10.09 -0.18 -1.61
N SER A 142 10.05 -1.25 -2.41
CA SER A 142 8.97 -2.22 -2.31
C SER A 142 9.04 -2.98 -1.00
N GLY A 143 7.92 -3.18 -0.34
CA GLY A 143 7.82 -3.94 0.89
C GLY A 143 6.47 -3.80 1.58
N ASN A 144 6.42 -4.31 2.81
CA ASN A 144 5.25 -4.21 3.67
C ASN A 144 5.42 -3.03 4.62
N TYR A 145 4.47 -2.11 4.58
CA TYR A 145 4.42 -0.94 5.44
C TYR A 145 3.17 -0.96 6.33
N VAL A 146 3.26 -0.30 7.47
CA VAL A 146 2.12 -0.03 8.34
C VAL A 146 2.11 1.45 8.66
N LEU A 147 1.05 2.13 8.24
CA LEU A 147 0.78 3.50 8.64
C LEU A 147 -0.06 3.45 9.92
N GLU A 148 0.47 4.04 10.98
CA GLU A 148 -0.18 4.20 12.27
C GLU A 148 -0.61 5.67 12.42
N TYR A 149 -1.81 5.91 12.93
CA TYR A 149 -2.27 7.25 13.31
C TYR A 149 -3.23 7.16 14.50
N GLU A 150 -3.37 8.25 15.24
CA GLU A 150 -4.39 8.38 16.29
C GLU A 150 -5.61 9.13 15.74
N ASP A 151 -6.81 8.62 16.03
CA ASP A 151 -8.06 9.34 15.75
C ASP A 151 -8.31 10.46 16.78
N GLY A 152 -9.37 11.25 16.56
CA GLY A 152 -9.76 12.35 17.46
C GLY A 152 -10.16 11.92 18.88
N ASP A 153 -10.40 10.62 19.10
CA ASP A 153 -10.68 10.02 20.41
C ASP A 153 -9.41 9.45 21.07
N GLY A 154 -8.27 9.51 20.39
CA GLY A 154 -6.97 8.99 20.85
C GLY A 154 -6.82 7.47 20.67
N ASN A 155 -7.62 6.83 19.83
CA ASN A 155 -7.44 5.42 19.48
C ASN A 155 -6.39 5.27 18.39
N LEU A 156 -5.53 4.26 18.54
CA LEU A 156 -4.56 3.89 17.51
C LEU A 156 -5.26 3.14 16.37
N GLU A 157 -5.25 3.75 15.19
CA GLU A 157 -5.71 3.19 13.93
C GLU A 157 -4.51 2.81 13.05
N VAL A 158 -4.72 1.83 12.17
CA VAL A 158 -3.67 1.31 11.30
C VAL A 158 -4.17 1.10 9.87
N LEU A 159 -3.31 1.37 8.90
CA LEU A 159 -3.45 0.96 7.51
C LEU A 159 -2.28 0.06 7.12
N HIS A 160 -2.58 -1.16 6.69
CA HIS A 160 -1.58 -2.06 6.12
C HIS A 160 -1.39 -1.75 4.63
N ILE A 161 -0.14 -1.60 4.20
CA ILE A 161 0.22 -1.25 2.83
C ILE A 161 1.16 -2.34 2.32
N PHE A 162 0.72 -3.09 1.32
CA PHE A 162 1.53 -4.09 0.62
C PHE A 162 1.98 -3.50 -0.72
N ALA A 163 3.13 -2.83 -0.70
CA ALA A 163 3.71 -2.16 -1.86
C ALA A 163 4.74 -3.11 -2.50
N ASN A 164 4.29 -4.08 -3.28
CA ASN A 164 5.13 -5.19 -3.71
C ASN A 164 6.11 -4.79 -4.83
N PRO A 165 7.21 -5.52 -5.02
CA PRO A 165 7.98 -5.40 -6.25
C PRO A 165 7.14 -5.87 -7.43
N LEU A 166 7.45 -5.37 -8.63
CA LEU A 166 6.84 -5.88 -9.86
C LEU A 166 7.11 -7.38 -10.03
N GLU A 167 6.07 -8.11 -10.44
CA GLU A 167 6.18 -9.54 -10.72
C GLU A 167 7.20 -9.82 -11.84
N GLU A 168 8.12 -10.74 -11.56
CA GLU A 168 9.09 -11.24 -12.54
C GLU A 168 8.54 -12.51 -13.19
N GLU A 169 8.56 -12.55 -14.53
CA GLU A 169 8.07 -13.71 -15.33
C GLU A 169 6.61 -14.13 -15.04
N PRO A 170 5.62 -13.21 -15.12
CA PRO A 170 4.21 -13.57 -14.91
C PRO A 170 3.73 -14.60 -15.94
N ILE A 171 2.77 -15.45 -15.55
CA ILE A 171 2.18 -16.44 -16.45
C ILE A 171 1.32 -15.73 -17.50
N ASP A 172 1.63 -15.94 -18.78
CA ASP A 172 0.84 -15.44 -19.89
C ASP A 172 -0.55 -16.10 -19.90
N PRO A 173 -1.65 -15.33 -19.76
CA PRO A 173 -3.00 -15.88 -19.78
C PRO A 173 -3.36 -16.58 -21.10
N GLU A 174 -2.69 -16.24 -22.21
CA GLU A 174 -2.89 -16.87 -23.52
C GLU A 174 -2.04 -18.13 -23.71
N ASN A 175 -1.09 -18.40 -22.79
CA ASN A 175 -0.18 -19.54 -22.87
C ASN A 175 0.12 -20.14 -21.48
N ILE A 176 -0.94 -20.66 -20.86
CA ILE A 176 -0.88 -21.27 -19.52
C ILE A 176 -0.22 -22.66 -19.62
N PRO A 177 0.85 -22.95 -18.83
CA PRO A 177 1.46 -24.28 -18.79
C PRO A 177 0.48 -25.37 -18.31
N GLU A 178 0.62 -26.61 -18.82
CA GLU A 178 -0.33 -27.70 -18.54
C GLU A 178 -0.53 -28.03 -17.04
N ASN A 179 0.49 -27.79 -16.21
CA ASN A 179 0.45 -28.06 -14.77
C ASN A 179 0.11 -26.81 -13.93
N VAL A 180 -0.36 -25.72 -14.55
CA VAL A 180 -0.72 -24.47 -13.86
C VAL A 180 -2.23 -24.29 -13.86
N LEU A 181 -2.80 -24.15 -12.65
CA LEU A 181 -4.14 -23.61 -12.46
C LEU A 181 -4.03 -22.09 -12.39
N TYR A 182 -4.35 -21.42 -13.49
CA TYR A 182 -4.35 -19.96 -13.58
C TYR A 182 -5.68 -19.37 -13.11
N ILE A 183 -5.63 -18.44 -12.16
CA ILE A 183 -6.76 -17.66 -11.69
C ILE A 183 -6.44 -16.19 -11.96
N GLY A 184 -7.07 -15.66 -13.01
CA GLY A 184 -6.87 -14.29 -13.47
C GLY A 184 -7.51 -13.23 -12.56
N PRO A 185 -7.38 -11.94 -12.92
CA PRO A 185 -8.04 -10.85 -12.20
C PRO A 185 -9.57 -11.04 -12.14
N GLY A 186 -10.17 -10.82 -10.98
CA GLY A 186 -11.61 -10.98 -10.78
C GLY A 186 -12.00 -11.67 -9.46
N VAL A 187 -13.31 -11.86 -9.24
CA VAL A 187 -13.85 -12.42 -7.99
C VAL A 187 -14.33 -13.85 -8.18
N TYR A 188 -13.81 -14.77 -7.37
CA TYR A 188 -14.08 -16.20 -7.47
C TYR A 188 -14.60 -16.75 -6.15
N ALA A 189 -15.74 -17.44 -6.16
CA ALA A 189 -16.27 -18.17 -5.00
C ALA A 189 -16.04 -19.67 -5.16
N ALA A 190 -14.78 -20.10 -5.05
CA ALA A 190 -14.38 -21.48 -5.32
C ALA A 190 -14.75 -22.46 -4.19
N GLY A 191 -14.82 -21.98 -2.94
CA GLY A 191 -15.06 -22.82 -1.75
C GLY A 191 -13.88 -23.72 -1.41
N ALA A 192 -13.52 -24.65 -2.30
CA ALA A 192 -12.29 -25.42 -2.26
C ALA A 192 -11.73 -25.60 -3.67
N ILE A 193 -10.44 -25.31 -3.82
CA ILE A 193 -9.69 -25.52 -5.07
C ILE A 193 -8.88 -26.81 -4.90
N PRO A 194 -9.30 -27.93 -5.52
CA PRO A 194 -8.52 -29.16 -5.49
C PRO A 194 -7.25 -29.01 -6.32
N VAL A 195 -6.12 -29.48 -5.80
CA VAL A 195 -4.83 -29.50 -6.49
C VAL A 195 -4.22 -30.89 -6.39
N GLU A 196 -3.55 -31.33 -7.44
CA GLU A 196 -2.83 -32.60 -7.49
C GLU A 196 -1.32 -32.38 -7.30
N SER A 197 -0.60 -33.45 -7.00
CA SER A 197 0.87 -33.39 -6.88
C SER A 197 1.49 -32.93 -8.20
N GLY A 198 2.34 -31.90 -8.14
CA GLY A 198 3.00 -31.31 -9.30
C GLY A 198 2.24 -30.15 -9.96
N MET A 199 1.04 -29.81 -9.47
CA MET A 199 0.31 -28.62 -9.90
C MET A 199 0.83 -27.35 -9.23
N THR A 200 0.80 -26.23 -9.95
CA THR A 200 1.02 -24.87 -9.44
C THR A 200 -0.30 -24.11 -9.49
N VAL A 201 -0.71 -23.47 -8.40
CA VAL A 201 -1.83 -22.51 -8.42
C VAL A 201 -1.25 -21.12 -8.57
N TYR A 202 -1.62 -20.45 -9.65
CA TYR A 202 -1.19 -19.09 -9.94
C TYR A 202 -2.36 -18.12 -9.73
N LEU A 203 -2.19 -17.17 -8.79
CA LEU A 203 -3.14 -16.11 -8.52
C LEU A 203 -2.60 -14.81 -9.14
N ALA A 204 -3.19 -14.40 -10.25
CA ALA A 204 -2.81 -13.15 -10.89
C ALA A 204 -3.15 -11.94 -9.99
N GLY A 205 -2.40 -10.85 -10.15
CA GLY A 205 -2.73 -9.59 -9.49
C GLY A 205 -4.18 -9.16 -9.79
N GLY A 206 -4.91 -8.73 -8.76
CA GLY A 206 -6.35 -8.43 -8.85
C GLY A 206 -7.29 -9.64 -8.75
N ALA A 207 -6.77 -10.86 -8.56
CA ALA A 207 -7.60 -12.02 -8.23
C ALA A 207 -8.06 -12.00 -6.76
N TYR A 208 -9.36 -12.18 -6.52
CA TYR A 208 -9.95 -12.30 -5.19
C TYR A 208 -10.71 -13.62 -5.07
N VAL A 209 -10.18 -14.56 -4.27
CA VAL A 209 -10.72 -15.93 -4.17
C VAL A 209 -11.29 -16.21 -2.78
N TYR A 210 -12.60 -16.46 -2.70
CA TYR A 210 -13.23 -17.05 -1.52
C TYR A 210 -13.10 -18.57 -1.56
N GLY A 211 -12.17 -19.12 -0.78
CA GLY A 211 -12.01 -20.56 -0.65
C GLY A 211 -10.75 -20.97 0.09
N GLN A 212 -10.37 -22.22 -0.13
CA GLN A 212 -9.14 -22.83 0.39
C GLN A 212 -8.51 -23.68 -0.71
N ILE A 213 -7.18 -23.73 -0.76
CA ILE A 213 -6.46 -24.67 -1.63
C ILE A 213 -6.38 -26.03 -0.90
N ARG A 214 -6.71 -27.12 -1.60
CA ARG A 214 -6.71 -28.50 -1.06
C ARG A 214 -5.92 -29.45 -1.93
N GLY A 215 -4.78 -29.90 -1.43
CA GLY A 215 -3.98 -30.99 -1.99
C GLY A 215 -4.03 -32.25 -1.14
#